data_AF-A0A948PQT9-F1
#
_entry.id   AF-A0A948PQT9-F1
#
_cell.length_a   1.000
_cell.length_b   1.000
_cell.length_c   1.000
_cell.angle_alpha   90.00
_cell.angle_beta   90.00
_cell.angle_gamma   90.00
#
_symmetry.space_group_name_H-M   'P 1'
#
loop_
_entity.id
_entity.type
_entity.pdbx_description
1 polymer ?
#
loop_
_entity_poly.entity_id
_entity_poly.type
_entity_poly.pdbx_seq_one_letter_code
_entity_poly.pdbx_strand_id
1 'polypeptide(L)'
;METAMKPREVASYLSIDPMTVYNLIKRGQIPAFKVGKVWRIRRNDLEVYIEEGKQNRFYGWAEGVAKKRGFSHLTENEVMEIIHKNREKISV
;
A
#
# COMPACT_ATOMS: atom_id res chain seq x y z
N MET A 1 -2.80 22.60 -8.21
CA MET A 1 -2.64 22.59 -6.73
C MET A 1 -3.02 21.22 -6.24
N GLU A 2 -2.12 20.51 -5.57
CA GLU A 2 -2.42 19.18 -5.03
C GLU A 2 -3.29 19.33 -3.77
N THR A 3 -4.51 18.78 -3.80
CA THR A 3 -5.48 18.92 -2.72
C THR A 3 -5.33 17.79 -1.71
N ALA A 4 -5.11 18.13 -0.43
CA ALA A 4 -5.05 17.15 0.65
C ALA A 4 -6.46 16.73 1.14
N MET A 5 -6.67 15.43 1.26
CA MET A 5 -7.94 14.78 1.60
C MET A 5 -8.18 14.75 3.12
N LYS A 6 -9.44 14.85 3.53
CA LYS A 6 -9.89 14.56 4.90
C LYS A 6 -9.98 13.04 5.11
N PRO A 7 -9.93 12.55 6.36
CA PRO A 7 -10.11 11.14 6.66
C PRO A 7 -11.39 10.52 6.08
N ARG A 8 -12.50 11.27 6.04
CA ARG A 8 -13.76 10.80 5.43
C ARG A 8 -13.67 10.60 3.92
N GLU A 9 -12.95 11.48 3.21
CA GLU A 9 -12.77 11.36 1.76
C GLU A 9 -11.87 10.16 1.43
N VAL A 10 -10.83 9.92 2.24
CA VAL A 10 -9.99 8.72 2.13
C VAL A 10 -10.77 7.46 2.46
N ALA A 11 -11.65 7.51 3.46
CA ALA A 11 -12.52 6.39 3.83
C ALA A 11 -13.46 6.00 2.69
N SER A 12 -14.10 6.98 2.05
CA SER A 12 -14.91 6.76 0.85
C SER A 12 -14.09 6.24 -0.32
N TYR A 13 -12.87 6.75 -0.52
CA TYR A 13 -11.98 6.31 -1.59
C TYR A 13 -11.55 4.84 -1.42
N LEU A 14 -11.21 4.43 -0.20
CA LEU A 14 -10.80 3.06 0.12
C LEU A 14 -11.99 2.12 0.40
N SER A 15 -13.22 2.63 0.41
CA SER A 15 -14.43 1.90 0.82
C SER A 15 -14.30 1.26 2.20
N ILE A 16 -13.84 2.03 3.19
CA ILE A 16 -13.69 1.60 4.59
C ILE A 16 -14.34 2.59 5.57
N ASP A 17 -14.47 2.19 6.84
CA ASP A 17 -14.96 3.07 7.89
C ASP A 17 -13.98 4.24 8.18
N PRO A 18 -14.46 5.48 8.38
CA PRO A 18 -13.60 6.62 8.74
C PRO A 18 -12.77 6.41 10.00
N MET A 19 -13.26 5.65 10.99
CA MET A 19 -12.51 5.28 12.19
C MET A 19 -11.29 4.44 11.85
N THR A 20 -11.38 3.57 10.83
CA THR A 20 -10.22 2.83 10.32
C THR A 20 -9.17 3.79 9.79
N VAL A 21 -9.55 4.80 8.99
CA VAL A 21 -8.60 5.83 8.53
C VAL A 21 -7.96 6.57 9.69
N TYR A 22 -8.72 6.95 10.72
CA TYR A 22 -8.14 7.57 11.93
C TYR A 22 -7.16 6.65 12.65
N ASN A 23 -7.45 5.36 12.74
CA ASN A 23 -6.57 4.38 13.36
C ASN A 23 -5.28 4.19 12.55
N LEU A 24 -5.36 4.17 11.21
CA LEU A 24 -4.20 4.12 10.32
C LEU A 24 -3.30 5.34 10.53
N ILE A 25 -3.88 6.55 10.63
CA ILE A 25 -3.13 7.78 10.94
C ILE A 25 -2.48 7.68 12.34
N LYS A 26 -3.24 7.27 13.36
CA LYS A 26 -2.74 7.17 14.75
C LYS A 26 -1.60 6.16 14.88
N ARG A 27 -1.62 5.08 14.09
CA ARG A 27 -0.57 4.07 14.02
C ARG A 27 0.62 4.49 13.15
N GLY A 28 0.55 5.66 12.49
CA GLY A 28 1.58 6.15 11.58
C GLY A 28 1.64 5.41 10.24
N GLN A 29 0.64 4.61 9.90
CA GLN A 29 0.60 3.82 8.66
C GLN A 29 0.21 4.67 7.44
N ILE A 30 -0.65 5.68 7.64
CA ILE A 30 -0.92 6.71 6.63
C ILE A 30 -0.37 8.03 7.16
N PRO A 31 0.66 8.60 6.51
CA PRO A 31 1.13 9.95 6.82
C PRO A 31 0.02 10.98 6.71
N ALA A 32 -0.12 11.81 7.73
CA ALA A 32 -1.11 12.89 7.76
C ALA A 32 -0.61 14.06 8.60
N PHE A 33 -1.13 15.25 8.33
CA PHE A 33 -0.84 16.47 9.07
C PHE A 33 -2.13 17.15 9.56
N LYS A 34 -2.05 17.92 10.63
CA LYS A 34 -3.19 18.69 11.15
C LYS A 34 -3.21 20.11 10.59
N VAL A 35 -4.39 20.57 10.22
CA VAL A 35 -4.70 21.97 9.93
C VAL A 35 -5.87 22.38 10.82
N GLY A 36 -5.57 23.15 11.88
CA GLY A 36 -6.53 23.41 12.95
C GLY A 36 -7.01 22.10 13.60
N LYS A 37 -8.32 21.84 13.54
CA LYS A 37 -8.96 20.64 14.10
C LYS A 37 -9.09 19.49 13.10
N VAL A 38 -8.62 19.65 11.86
CA VAL A 38 -8.87 18.70 10.76
C VAL A 38 -7.57 18.03 10.34
N TRP A 39 -7.61 16.71 10.19
CA TRP A 39 -6.52 15.94 9.58
C TRP A 39 -6.55 16.04 8.06
N ARG A 40 -5.37 16.09 7.46
CA ARG A 40 -5.15 16.16 6.01
C ARG A 40 -4.13 15.11 5.59
N ILE A 41 -4.46 14.41 4.51
CA ILE A 41 -3.66 13.33 3.94
C ILE A 41 -3.35 13.75 2.50
N ARG A 42 -2.06 13.77 2.11
CA ARG A 42 -1.72 14.03 0.71
C ARG A 42 -2.11 12.82 -0.13
N ARG A 43 -2.51 13.04 -1.38
CA ARG A 43 -2.84 11.95 -2.29
C ARG A 43 -1.66 11.01 -2.48
N ASN A 44 -0.46 11.56 -2.67
CA ASN A 44 0.76 10.77 -2.82
C ASN A 44 1.02 9.85 -1.60
N ASP A 45 0.83 10.35 -0.37
CA ASP A 45 1.03 9.54 0.85
C ASP A 45 0.03 8.38 0.93
N LEU A 46 -1.22 8.61 0.50
CA LEU A 46 -2.23 7.56 0.42
C LEU A 46 -1.89 6.51 -0.66
N GLU A 47 -1.39 6.95 -1.81
CA GLU A 47 -0.99 6.05 -2.91
C GLU A 47 0.19 5.16 -2.51
N VAL A 48 1.19 5.70 -1.82
CA VAL A 48 2.30 4.94 -1.25
C VAL A 48 1.78 3.86 -0.29
N TYR A 49 0.90 4.22 0.65
CA TYR A 49 0.29 3.25 1.58
C TYR A 49 -0.45 2.11 0.85
N ILE A 50 -1.17 2.42 -0.23
CA ILE A 50 -1.88 1.41 -1.02
C ILE A 50 -0.89 0.45 -1.70
N GLU A 51 0.19 0.97 -2.27
CA GLU A 51 1.19 0.15 -2.95
C GLU A 51 1.94 -0.74 -1.96
N GLU A 52 2.37 -0.20 -0.81
CA GLU A 52 2.98 -1.00 0.26
C GLU A 52 2.06 -2.15 0.72
N GLY A 53 0.76 -1.87 0.86
CA GLY A 53 -0.24 -2.89 1.22
C GLY A 53 -0.40 -4.00 0.16
N LYS A 54 -0.29 -3.67 -1.13
CA LYS A 54 -0.31 -4.67 -2.22
C LYS A 54 0.94 -5.53 -2.21
N GLN A 55 2.11 -4.89 -2.07
CA GLN A 55 3.39 -5.56 -2.04
C GLN A 55 3.45 -6.56 -0.89
N ASN A 56 3.10 -6.14 0.34
CA ASN A 56 3.18 -6.99 1.53
C ASN A 56 2.31 -8.27 1.42
N ARG A 57 1.12 -8.19 0.82
CA ARG A 57 0.28 -9.39 0.55
C ARG A 57 0.85 -10.28 -0.54
N PHE A 58 1.49 -9.71 -1.56
CA PHE A 58 2.04 -10.45 -2.68
C PHE A 58 3.37 -11.14 -2.30
N TYR A 59 4.21 -10.53 -1.46
CA TYR A 59 5.39 -11.18 -0.87
C TYR A 59 5.01 -12.38 -0.02
N GLY A 60 4.04 -12.23 0.89
CA GLY A 60 3.60 -13.38 1.70
C GLY A 60 3.07 -14.54 0.86
N TRP A 61 2.39 -14.23 -0.27
CA TRP A 61 1.96 -15.26 -1.23
C TRP A 61 3.12 -15.87 -2.01
N ALA A 62 4.02 -15.04 -2.56
CA ALA A 62 5.17 -15.47 -3.34
C ALA A 62 6.15 -16.31 -2.49
N GLU A 63 6.41 -15.92 -1.25
CA GLU A 63 7.24 -16.66 -0.30
C GLU A 63 6.64 -18.04 0.00
N GLY A 64 5.32 -18.10 0.24
CA GLY A 64 4.60 -19.36 0.44
C GLY A 64 4.67 -20.28 -0.79
N VAL A 65 4.52 -19.74 -2.00
CA VAL A 65 4.64 -20.48 -3.26
C VAL A 65 6.08 -20.92 -3.51
N ALA A 66 7.06 -20.05 -3.27
CA ALA A 66 8.49 -20.32 -3.46
C ALA A 66 8.96 -21.45 -2.53
N LYS A 67 8.59 -21.40 -1.24
CA LYS A 67 8.84 -22.49 -0.29
C LYS A 67 8.22 -23.81 -0.75
N LYS A 68 6.98 -23.78 -1.25
CA LYS A 68 6.27 -25.00 -1.73
C LYS A 68 6.87 -25.58 -3.02
N ARG A 69 7.50 -24.76 -3.86
CA ARG A 69 8.06 -25.17 -5.16
C ARG A 69 9.58 -25.30 -5.19
N GLY A 70 10.26 -25.24 -4.04
CA GLY A 70 11.72 -25.42 -3.95
C GLY A 70 12.54 -24.19 -4.35
N PHE A 71 11.92 -23.01 -4.46
CA PHE A 71 12.57 -21.74 -4.78
C PHE A 71 12.97 -20.95 -3.51
N SER A 72 13.25 -21.62 -2.40
CA SER A 72 13.63 -20.99 -1.13
C SER A 72 14.98 -20.25 -1.18
N HIS A 73 15.72 -20.38 -2.27
CA HIS A 73 17.02 -19.75 -2.50
C HIS A 73 16.92 -18.39 -3.20
N LEU A 74 15.73 -18.02 -3.72
CA LEU A 74 15.55 -16.72 -4.36
C LEU A 74 15.53 -15.63 -3.29
N THR A 75 16.36 -14.62 -3.50
CA THR A 75 16.40 -13.41 -2.70
C THR A 75 15.18 -12.51 -2.99
N GLU A 76 14.89 -11.59 -2.07
CA GLU A 76 13.80 -10.61 -2.22
C GLU A 76 13.95 -9.79 -3.50
N ASN A 77 15.19 -9.42 -3.85
CA ASN A 77 15.53 -8.68 -5.07
C ASN A 77 15.26 -9.50 -6.35
N GLU A 78 15.58 -10.80 -6.36
CA GLU A 78 15.32 -11.67 -7.52
C GLU A 78 13.82 -11.90 -7.72
N VAL A 79 13.07 -12.09 -6.63
CA VAL A 79 11.60 -12.19 -6.68
C VAL A 79 11.00 -10.87 -7.19
N MET A 80 11.50 -9.73 -6.69
CA MET A 80 11.13 -8.39 -7.15
C MET A 80 11.37 -8.19 -8.65
N GLU A 81 12.53 -8.58 -9.17
CA GLU A 81 12.87 -8.45 -10.59
C GLU A 81 11.95 -9.28 -11.49
N ILE A 82 11.66 -10.52 -11.10
CA ILE A 82 10.75 -11.41 -11.84
C ILE A 82 9.35 -10.80 -11.91
N ILE A 83 8.88 -10.19 -10.81
CA ILE A 83 7.58 -9.53 -10.75
C ILE A 83 7.54 -8.31 -11.68
N HIS A 84 8.54 -7.43 -11.62
CA HIS A 84 8.60 -6.24 -12.47
C HIS A 84 8.64 -6.61 -13.95
N LYS A 85 9.46 -7.61 -14.33
CA LYS A 85 9.55 -8.11 -15.71
C LYS A 85 8.25 -8.74 -16.22
N ASN A 86 7.41 -9.30 -15.34
CA ASN A 86 6.12 -9.87 -15.73
C ASN A 86 4.98 -8.85 -15.74
N ARG A 87 5.02 -7.79 -14.91
CA ARG A 87 4.00 -6.73 -14.95
C ARG A 87 3.97 -6.00 -16.29
N GLU A 88 5.11 -5.81 -16.95
CA GLU A 88 5.16 -5.23 -18.30
C GLU A 88 4.53 -6.12 -19.39
N LYS A 89 4.38 -7.42 -19.13
CA LYS A 89 3.76 -8.38 -20.07
C LYS A 89 2.26 -8.58 -19.86
N ILE A 90 1.71 -8.16 -18.71
CA ILE A 90 0.30 -8.36 -18.34
C ILE A 90 -0.54 -7.09 -18.60
N SER A 91 0.07 -5.98 -19.01
CA SER A 91 -0.65 -4.82 -19.55
C SER A 91 -1.13 -5.10 -20.98
N VAL A 92 -2.19 -5.88 -21.11
CA VAL A 92 -3.05 -6.00 -22.30
C VAL A 92 -4.49 -5.80 -21.87
#